data_AF-A0A7L5DXH2-F1
#
_entry.id   AF-A0A7L5DXH2-F1
#
_cell.length_a   1.000
_cell.length_b   1.000
_cell.length_c   1.000
_cell.angle_alpha   90.00
_cell.angle_beta   90.00
_cell.angle_gamma   90.00
#
_symmetry.space_group_name_H-M   'P 1'
#
loop_
_entity.id
_entity.type
_entity.pdbx_description
1 polymer ?
#
loop_
_entity_poly.entity_id
_entity_poly.type
_entity_poly.pdbx_seq_one_letter_code
_entity_poly.pdbx_strand_id
1 'polypeptide(L)'
;MSRRLTSAIALVLSAATLMLGSCQSYNVASRYTSRYINANSGKVSAEVPETFELGYAMLALTDLAQKDTAIINRNTPYYQDLMAWFSKYKDHKGVARLNADLSRNPRMIKCYLDGLYAFQLNHGRVVLKENYRIDLNKVDFKRYAPLLQSFYKETNFNEFYNHHQILYSEMIQQANSLFTFAEAQKKVNNKVDSYQLVLSPLTKAYAGTMEIKGHAYSECIIFPRLSAKGISYAMNGTATGRQSVE
;
A
#
# COMPACT_ATOMS: atom_id res chain seq x y z
N MET A 1 -26.75 -45.29 -44.76
CA MET A 1 -26.00 -44.02 -44.69
C MET A 1 -26.28 -43.36 -43.35
N SER A 2 -25.22 -43.15 -42.57
CA SER A 2 -25.25 -42.87 -41.13
C SER A 2 -25.52 -41.39 -40.79
N ARG A 3 -26.32 -41.17 -39.75
CA ARG A 3 -26.67 -39.87 -39.15
C ARG A 3 -25.43 -39.21 -38.53
N ARG A 4 -25.25 -37.89 -38.70
CA ARG A 4 -24.37 -37.08 -37.86
C ARG A 4 -25.19 -36.04 -37.10
N LEU A 5 -25.26 -36.21 -35.79
CA LEU A 5 -25.71 -35.22 -34.82
C LEU A 5 -24.70 -34.06 -34.79
N THR A 6 -25.17 -32.85 -35.03
CA THR A 6 -24.46 -31.61 -34.70
C THR A 6 -24.66 -31.31 -33.22
N SER A 7 -23.60 -31.48 -32.42
CA SER A 7 -23.58 -31.03 -31.02
C SER A 7 -23.41 -29.52 -30.97
N ALA A 8 -24.40 -28.82 -30.42
CA ALA A 8 -24.27 -27.43 -30.01
C ALA A 8 -23.56 -27.38 -28.65
N ILE A 9 -22.33 -26.88 -28.62
CA ILE A 9 -21.60 -26.59 -27.38
C ILE A 9 -22.10 -25.22 -26.89
N ALA A 10 -22.94 -25.24 -25.85
CA ALA A 10 -23.30 -24.03 -25.12
C ALA A 10 -22.12 -23.58 -24.27
N LEU A 11 -21.52 -22.45 -24.65
CA LEU A 11 -20.43 -21.82 -23.94
C LEU A 11 -21.04 -21.05 -22.74
N VAL A 12 -21.00 -21.66 -21.56
CA VAL A 12 -21.43 -21.01 -20.31
C VAL A 12 -20.35 -20.00 -19.91
N LEU A 13 -20.58 -18.73 -20.25
CA LEU A 13 -19.80 -17.59 -19.74
C LEU A 13 -20.12 -17.42 -18.25
N SER A 14 -19.36 -18.10 -17.39
CA SER A 14 -19.41 -17.86 -15.95
C SER A 14 -18.58 -16.61 -15.65
N ALA A 15 -19.27 -15.46 -15.54
CA ALA A 15 -18.70 -14.25 -14.97
C ALA A 15 -18.47 -14.46 -13.47
N ALA A 16 -17.34 -15.06 -13.12
CA ALA A 16 -16.90 -15.19 -11.74
C ALA A 16 -16.70 -13.79 -11.14
N THR A 17 -17.74 -13.30 -10.46
CA THR A 17 -17.70 -12.03 -9.75
C THR A 17 -16.91 -12.28 -8.47
N LEU A 18 -15.61 -11.93 -8.49
CA LEU A 18 -14.74 -12.00 -7.32
C LEU A 18 -15.31 -11.07 -6.23
N MET A 19 -16.07 -11.65 -5.30
CA MET A 19 -16.47 -10.99 -4.07
C MET A 19 -15.22 -10.81 -3.19
N LEU A 20 -14.91 -9.56 -2.88
CA LEU A 20 -13.64 -9.14 -2.29
C LEU A 20 -13.83 -8.90 -0.78
N GLY A 21 -13.22 -9.74 0.05
CA GLY A 21 -13.34 -9.78 1.54
C GLY A 21 -13.32 -8.44 2.31
N SER A 22 -13.75 -8.47 3.57
CA SER A 22 -13.93 -7.30 4.43
C SER A 22 -12.64 -6.51 4.70
N CYS A 23 -12.69 -5.17 4.72
CA CYS A 23 -11.57 -4.35 5.21
C CYS A 23 -11.28 -4.75 6.68
N GLN A 24 -10.00 -4.97 7.02
CA GLN A 24 -9.61 -5.27 8.39
C GLN A 24 -9.82 -4.03 9.26
N SER A 25 -10.60 -4.17 10.34
CA SER A 25 -10.81 -3.11 11.32
C SER A 25 -9.55 -2.97 12.17
N TYR A 26 -8.88 -1.83 12.05
CA TYR A 26 -7.87 -1.43 13.02
C TYR A 26 -8.58 -0.64 14.12
N ASN A 27 -8.12 -0.77 15.37
CA ASN A 27 -8.56 0.11 16.45
C ASN A 27 -7.96 1.50 16.19
N VAL A 28 -8.59 2.25 15.28
CA VAL A 28 -8.21 3.63 14.93
C VAL A 28 -9.30 4.52 15.49
N ALA A 29 -8.95 5.40 16.42
CA ALA A 29 -9.86 6.46 16.83
C ALA A 29 -9.81 7.56 15.74
N SER A 30 -10.85 7.68 14.93
CA SER A 30 -10.90 8.76 13.96
C SER A 30 -10.98 10.14 14.65
N ARG A 31 -10.36 11.16 14.07
CA ARG A 31 -10.65 12.58 14.38
C ARG A 31 -10.99 13.35 13.12
N TYR A 32 -12.00 12.88 12.40
CA TYR A 32 -12.44 13.55 11.17
C TYR A 32 -13.08 14.90 11.50
N THR A 33 -12.55 15.96 10.91
CA THR A 33 -13.16 17.29 10.94
C THR A 33 -14.31 17.35 9.92
N SER A 34 -15.30 18.22 10.14
CA SER A 34 -16.37 18.45 9.16
C SER A 34 -15.81 18.86 7.79
N ARG A 35 -14.69 19.61 7.77
CA ARG A 35 -13.98 19.95 6.53
C ARG A 35 -13.48 18.70 5.80
N TYR A 36 -12.85 17.76 6.50
CA TYR A 36 -12.36 16.52 5.91
C TYR A 36 -13.51 15.66 5.38
N ILE A 37 -14.59 15.52 6.15
CA ILE A 37 -15.79 14.77 5.75
C ILE A 37 -16.36 15.36 4.46
N ASN A 38 -16.66 16.66 4.44
CA ASN A 38 -17.22 17.32 3.26
C ASN A 38 -16.31 17.24 2.03
N ALA A 39 -14.99 17.26 2.23
CA ALA A 39 -14.03 17.17 1.14
C ALA A 39 -13.95 15.77 0.52
N ASN A 40 -14.25 14.70 1.27
CA ASN A 40 -13.96 13.32 0.88
C ASN A 40 -15.20 12.42 0.76
N SER A 41 -16.35 12.77 1.35
CA SER A 41 -17.58 11.97 1.25
C SER A 41 -17.99 11.73 -0.21
N GLY A 42 -18.31 10.47 -0.53
CA GLY A 42 -18.70 10.03 -1.86
C GLY A 42 -17.57 10.02 -2.88
N LYS A 43 -16.30 10.09 -2.44
CA LYS A 43 -15.14 10.18 -3.33
C LYS A 43 -14.19 9.01 -3.19
N VAL A 44 -13.45 8.81 -4.27
CA VAL A 44 -12.19 8.08 -4.28
C VAL A 44 -11.09 9.10 -4.48
N SER A 45 -10.00 8.98 -3.72
CA SER A 45 -8.77 9.71 -3.97
C SER A 45 -7.59 8.74 -4.09
N ALA A 46 -6.57 9.12 -4.83
CA ALA A 46 -5.31 8.39 -4.90
C ALA A 46 -4.16 9.32 -4.52
N GLU A 47 -3.20 8.80 -3.77
CA GLU A 47 -1.98 9.50 -3.39
C GLU A 47 -0.76 8.58 -3.44
N VAL A 48 0.42 9.15 -3.62
CA VAL A 48 1.72 8.51 -3.37
C VAL A 48 2.36 9.23 -2.18
N PRO A 49 2.07 8.85 -0.92
CA PRO A 49 2.51 9.64 0.23
C PRO A 49 4.03 9.64 0.36
N GLU A 50 4.64 10.81 0.55
CA GLU A 50 6.09 10.97 0.71
C GLU A 50 6.66 10.08 1.83
N THR A 51 5.97 9.96 2.97
CA THR A 51 6.38 9.09 4.08
C THR A 51 6.29 7.61 3.74
N PHE A 52 5.30 7.23 2.93
CA PHE A 52 5.11 5.86 2.49
C PHE A 52 6.23 5.43 1.53
N GLU A 53 6.57 6.29 0.57
CA GLU A 53 7.72 6.09 -0.32
C GLU A 53 9.04 6.06 0.44
N LEU A 54 9.25 6.96 1.40
CA LEU A 54 10.44 6.99 2.25
C LEU A 54 10.61 5.66 3.00
N GLY A 55 9.52 5.16 3.57
CA GLY A 55 9.54 3.89 4.30
C GLY A 55 9.82 2.70 3.40
N TYR A 56 9.31 2.70 2.16
CA TYR A 56 9.63 1.69 1.15
C TYR A 56 11.08 1.78 0.67
N ALA A 57 11.64 2.98 0.51
CA ALA A 57 13.05 3.17 0.16
C ALA A 57 13.96 2.59 1.25
N MET A 58 13.66 2.84 2.53
CA MET A 58 14.39 2.23 3.65
C MET A 58 14.22 0.71 3.69
N LEU A 59 13.00 0.20 3.44
CA LEU A 59 12.73 -1.25 3.35
C LEU A 59 13.50 -1.89 2.19
N ALA A 60 13.64 -1.22 1.05
CA ALA A 60 14.35 -1.74 -0.10
C ALA A 60 15.81 -2.04 0.19
N LEU A 61 16.45 -1.31 1.09
CA LEU A 61 17.85 -1.54 1.47
C LEU A 61 18.04 -2.71 2.44
N THR A 62 16.95 -3.34 2.93
CA THR A 62 17.03 -4.45 3.89
C THR A 62 17.43 -5.77 3.22
N ASP A 63 18.15 -6.62 3.96
CA ASP A 63 18.58 -7.94 3.49
C ASP A 63 17.39 -8.80 3.06
N LEU A 64 16.30 -8.73 3.83
CA LEU A 64 15.09 -9.48 3.54
C LEU A 64 14.47 -9.03 2.21
N ALA A 65 14.33 -7.73 1.97
CA ALA A 65 13.80 -7.22 0.71
C ALA A 65 14.73 -7.47 -0.50
N GLN A 66 16.04 -7.51 -0.27
CA GLN A 66 17.02 -7.88 -1.30
C GLN A 66 16.98 -9.37 -1.66
N LYS A 67 16.67 -10.25 -0.70
CA LYS A 67 16.58 -11.71 -0.90
C LYS A 67 15.20 -12.14 -1.44
N ASP A 68 14.13 -11.66 -0.83
CA ASP A 68 12.76 -12.03 -1.20
C ASP A 68 12.19 -11.04 -2.22
N THR A 69 12.24 -11.47 -3.49
CA THR A 69 11.75 -10.68 -4.63
C THR A 69 10.24 -10.49 -4.65
N ALA A 70 9.47 -11.12 -3.76
CA ALA A 70 8.05 -10.87 -3.65
C ALA A 70 7.75 -9.53 -2.96
N ILE A 71 8.60 -9.08 -2.04
CA ILE A 71 8.32 -7.93 -1.16
C ILE A 71 8.21 -6.62 -1.96
N ILE A 72 9.19 -6.36 -2.83
CA ILE A 72 9.32 -5.11 -3.59
C ILE A 72 9.28 -5.39 -5.09
N ASN A 73 8.68 -4.48 -5.84
CA ASN A 73 8.73 -4.51 -7.28
C ASN A 73 10.11 -4.07 -7.80
N ARG A 74 10.93 -5.06 -8.18
CA ARG A 74 12.30 -4.84 -8.67
C ARG A 74 12.40 -4.70 -10.19
N ASN A 75 11.30 -4.96 -10.90
CA ASN A 75 11.28 -5.06 -12.35
C ASN A 75 10.84 -3.73 -13.00
N THR A 76 11.33 -2.61 -12.48
CA THR A 76 10.97 -1.27 -12.95
C THR A 76 12.22 -0.39 -13.06
N PRO A 77 12.24 0.58 -13.99
CA PRO A 77 13.29 1.62 -14.00
C PRO A 77 13.38 2.35 -12.65
N TYR A 78 12.24 2.64 -12.03
CA TYR A 78 12.19 3.28 -10.71
C TYR A 78 13.00 2.53 -9.63
N TYR A 79 12.93 1.20 -9.59
CA TYR A 79 13.72 0.43 -8.63
C TYR A 79 15.23 0.54 -8.92
N GLN A 80 15.62 0.61 -10.19
CA GLN A 80 17.02 0.79 -10.57
C GLN A 80 17.53 2.16 -10.11
N ASP A 81 16.75 3.22 -10.35
CA ASP A 81 17.06 4.58 -9.89
C ASP A 81 17.13 4.66 -8.37
N LEU A 82 16.19 3.99 -7.68
CA LEU A 82 16.21 3.88 -6.22
C LEU A 82 17.51 3.23 -5.73
N MET A 83 17.90 2.08 -6.30
CA MET A 83 19.12 1.41 -5.87
C MET A 83 20.38 2.21 -6.21
N ALA A 84 20.41 2.90 -7.34
CA ALA A 84 21.50 3.79 -7.72
C ALA A 84 21.65 4.95 -6.71
N TRP A 85 20.53 5.53 -6.25
CA TRP A 85 20.54 6.63 -5.30
C TRP A 85 20.90 6.19 -3.87
N PHE A 86 20.26 5.11 -3.40
CA PHE A 86 20.22 4.79 -1.96
C PHE A 86 21.16 3.67 -1.51
N SER A 87 21.74 2.87 -2.42
CA SER A 87 22.55 1.69 -2.03
C SER A 87 23.73 2.00 -1.11
N LYS A 88 24.36 3.18 -1.24
CA LYS A 88 25.44 3.64 -0.36
C LYS A 88 25.03 3.85 1.09
N TYR A 89 23.71 3.91 1.37
CA TYR A 89 23.15 4.09 2.70
C TYR A 89 22.63 2.78 3.32
N LYS A 90 23.01 1.62 2.79
CA LYS A 90 22.63 0.30 3.35
C LYS A 90 22.97 0.15 4.85
N ASP A 91 24.03 0.83 5.30
CA ASP A 91 24.51 0.79 6.69
C ASP A 91 23.91 1.91 7.55
N HIS A 92 22.96 2.69 7.02
CA HIS A 92 22.26 3.73 7.79
C HIS A 92 21.52 3.12 8.98
N LYS A 93 21.56 3.80 10.14
CA LYS A 93 20.97 3.32 11.41
C LYS A 93 19.50 2.87 11.31
N GLY A 94 18.72 3.54 10.47
CA GLY A 94 17.33 3.17 10.20
C GLY A 94 17.19 1.84 9.44
N VAL A 95 18.04 1.62 8.43
CA VAL A 95 18.09 0.37 7.66
C VAL A 95 18.59 -0.76 8.56
N ALA A 96 19.66 -0.54 9.30
CA ALA A 96 20.21 -1.52 10.25
C ALA A 96 19.17 -1.92 11.32
N ARG A 97 18.42 -0.95 11.86
CA ARG A 97 17.36 -1.24 12.81
C ARG A 97 16.22 -2.04 12.19
N LEU A 98 15.75 -1.62 11.01
CA LEU A 98 14.68 -2.35 10.31
C LEU A 98 15.14 -3.77 9.96
N ASN A 99 16.36 -3.95 9.48
CA ASN A 99 16.98 -5.27 9.26
C ASN A 99 16.94 -6.13 10.53
N ALA A 100 17.42 -5.63 11.67
CA ALA A 100 17.43 -6.38 12.92
C ALA A 100 16.02 -6.75 13.42
N ASP A 101 15.04 -5.90 13.18
CA ASP A 101 13.64 -6.20 13.49
C ASP A 101 13.11 -7.29 12.55
N LEU A 102 13.26 -7.12 11.23
CA LEU A 102 12.81 -8.06 10.20
C LEU A 102 13.45 -9.44 10.30
N SER A 103 14.74 -9.54 10.65
CA SER A 103 15.41 -10.82 10.89
C SER A 103 14.81 -11.58 12.07
N ARG A 104 14.27 -10.87 13.06
CA ARG A 104 13.59 -11.50 14.22
C ARG A 104 12.16 -11.88 13.91
N ASN A 105 11.45 -11.07 13.11
CA ASN A 105 10.07 -11.35 12.74
C ASN A 105 9.72 -10.81 11.33
N PRO A 106 9.93 -11.59 10.26
CA PRO A 106 9.61 -11.16 8.90
C PRO A 106 8.14 -10.73 8.69
N ARG A 107 7.21 -11.23 9.53
CA ARG A 107 5.78 -10.89 9.44
C ARG A 107 5.48 -9.43 9.82
N MET A 108 6.41 -8.74 10.48
CA MET A 108 6.22 -7.34 10.89
C MET A 108 6.31 -6.35 9.72
N ILE A 109 6.71 -6.77 8.51
CA ILE A 109 6.67 -5.93 7.29
C ILE A 109 5.28 -5.32 7.12
N LYS A 110 4.23 -6.13 7.27
CA LYS A 110 2.86 -5.67 7.13
C LYS A 110 2.56 -4.54 8.13
N CYS A 111 2.89 -4.76 9.40
CA CYS A 111 2.66 -3.77 10.44
C CYS A 111 3.48 -2.49 10.20
N TYR A 112 4.75 -2.61 9.76
CA TYR A 112 5.58 -1.47 9.38
C TYR A 112 4.93 -0.64 8.26
N LEU A 113 4.48 -1.28 7.17
CA LEU A 113 3.83 -0.61 6.04
C LEU A 113 2.48 0.01 6.42
N ASP A 114 1.63 -0.71 7.14
CA ASP A 114 0.36 -0.17 7.68
C ASP A 114 0.62 1.05 8.58
N GLY A 115 1.69 1.00 9.38
CA GLY A 115 2.12 2.06 10.28
C GLY A 115 2.55 3.33 9.55
N LEU A 116 3.28 3.21 8.42
CA LEU A 116 3.74 4.36 7.63
C LEU A 116 2.59 5.29 7.22
N TYR A 117 1.44 4.72 6.87
CA TYR A 117 0.28 5.49 6.42
C TYR A 117 -0.32 6.40 7.51
N ALA A 118 -0.13 6.06 8.79
CA ALA A 118 -0.56 6.89 9.92
C ALA A 118 0.20 8.23 10.01
N PHE A 119 1.32 8.34 9.31
CA PHE A 119 2.24 9.46 9.39
C PHE A 119 2.33 10.20 8.06
N GLN A 120 2.80 11.44 8.17
CA GLN A 120 3.13 12.30 7.06
C GLN A 120 4.45 13.01 7.33
N LEU A 121 5.10 13.46 6.26
CA LEU A 121 6.26 14.34 6.35
C LEU A 121 5.76 15.77 6.34
N ASN A 122 6.22 16.54 7.32
CA ASN A 122 5.95 17.96 7.44
C ASN A 122 7.29 18.67 7.65
N HIS A 123 7.80 19.28 6.58
CA HIS A 123 9.12 19.94 6.54
C HIS A 123 10.25 19.01 7.05
N GLY A 124 10.32 17.78 6.52
CA GLY A 124 11.32 16.78 6.91
C GLY A 124 11.12 16.16 8.30
N ARG A 125 10.00 16.46 8.97
CA ARG A 125 9.60 15.81 10.21
C ARG A 125 8.47 14.82 9.96
N VAL A 126 8.69 13.56 10.32
CA VAL A 126 7.64 12.55 10.39
C VAL A 126 6.72 12.88 11.57
N VAL A 127 5.46 13.16 11.30
CA VAL A 127 4.41 13.52 12.26
C VAL A 127 3.17 12.67 12.03
N LEU A 128 2.34 12.48 13.05
CA LEU A 128 1.05 11.84 12.88
C LEU A 128 0.14 12.71 12.00
N LYS A 129 -0.55 12.08 11.06
CA LYS A 129 -1.60 12.74 10.27
C LYS A 129 -2.74 13.16 11.23
N GLU A 130 -3.25 14.38 11.05
CA GLU A 130 -4.22 14.98 11.98
C GLU A 130 -5.56 14.23 12.05
N ASN A 131 -5.99 13.61 10.95
CA ASN A 131 -7.28 12.94 10.84
C ASN A 131 -7.29 11.54 11.47
N TYR A 132 -6.13 10.98 11.81
CA TYR A 132 -5.97 9.60 12.26
C TYR A 132 -5.41 9.51 13.68
N ARG A 133 -5.99 8.64 14.51
CA ARG A 133 -5.29 8.05 15.65
C ARG A 133 -5.29 6.55 15.50
N ILE A 134 -4.30 6.03 14.79
CA ILE A 134 -4.04 4.58 14.77
C ILE A 134 -3.54 4.18 16.16
N ASP A 135 -3.97 3.02 16.67
CA ASP A 135 -3.32 2.42 17.84
C ASP A 135 -1.87 2.07 17.51
N LEU A 136 -0.98 3.02 17.81
CA LEU A 136 0.47 2.91 17.63
C LEU A 136 1.12 1.93 18.61
N ASN A 137 0.37 1.22 19.46
CA ASN A 137 0.97 0.22 20.33
C ASN A 137 1.28 -1.09 19.59
N LYS A 138 0.70 -1.32 18.40
CA LYS A 138 0.97 -2.52 17.58
C LYS A 138 2.28 -2.44 16.80
N VAL A 139 2.76 -1.24 16.53
CA VAL A 139 4.04 -0.95 15.88
C VAL A 139 4.67 0.15 16.70
N ASP A 140 5.83 -0.08 17.31
CA ASP A 140 6.56 0.97 18.02
C ASP A 140 7.14 1.98 17.01
N PHE A 141 6.27 2.67 16.30
CA PHE A 141 6.57 3.62 15.25
C PHE A 141 7.20 4.88 15.85
N LYS A 142 6.98 5.12 17.15
CA LYS A 142 7.74 6.09 17.92
C LYS A 142 9.25 5.86 17.80
N ARG A 143 9.72 4.60 17.73
CA ARG A 143 11.13 4.28 17.45
C ARG A 143 11.52 4.50 15.99
N TYR A 144 10.61 4.31 15.04
CA TYR A 144 10.89 4.47 13.61
C TYR A 144 10.84 5.92 13.13
N ALA A 145 10.01 6.78 13.71
CA ALA A 145 9.89 8.18 13.33
C ALA A 145 11.24 8.94 13.28
N PRO A 146 12.10 8.92 14.32
CA PRO A 146 13.40 9.57 14.24
C PRO A 146 14.36 8.92 13.23
N LEU A 147 14.22 7.62 12.98
CA LEU A 147 15.04 6.89 12.00
C LEU A 147 14.64 7.24 10.56
N LEU A 148 13.34 7.38 10.30
CA LEU A 148 12.82 7.87 9.02
C LEU A 148 13.23 9.33 8.81
N GLN A 149 13.13 10.19 9.83
CA GLN A 149 13.59 11.58 9.74
C GLN A 149 15.09 11.69 9.45
N SER A 150 15.93 10.86 10.08
CA SER A 150 17.36 10.87 9.78
C SER A 150 17.64 10.33 8.39
N PHE A 151 16.98 9.25 7.97
CA PHE A 151 17.12 8.68 6.64
C PHE A 151 16.73 9.72 5.57
N TYR A 152 15.60 10.41 5.76
CA TYR A 152 15.14 11.48 4.89
C TYR A 152 16.22 12.54 4.64
N LYS A 153 16.85 13.03 5.73
CA LYS A 153 17.87 14.08 5.67
C LYS A 153 19.18 13.57 5.09
N GLU A 154 19.70 12.47 5.63
CA GLU A 154 21.02 11.92 5.30
C GLU A 154 21.08 11.37 3.87
N THR A 155 19.94 10.96 3.31
CA THR A 155 19.86 10.42 1.94
C THR A 155 19.39 11.43 0.90
N ASN A 156 19.08 12.66 1.31
CA ASN A 156 18.48 13.68 0.46
C ASN A 156 17.21 13.17 -0.26
N PHE A 157 16.34 12.49 0.49
CA PHE A 157 15.17 11.82 -0.05
C PHE A 157 14.20 12.78 -0.75
N ASN A 158 14.11 14.02 -0.28
CA ASN A 158 13.27 15.05 -0.90
C ASN A 158 13.60 15.23 -2.40
N GLU A 159 14.89 15.29 -2.74
CA GLU A 159 15.32 15.45 -4.13
C GLU A 159 14.93 14.25 -4.97
N PHE A 160 15.16 13.04 -4.45
CA PHE A 160 14.73 11.80 -5.12
C PHE A 160 13.21 11.78 -5.36
N TYR A 161 12.41 12.11 -4.35
CA TYR A 161 10.95 12.14 -4.44
C TYR A 161 10.47 13.22 -5.42
N ASN A 162 11.10 14.39 -5.45
CA ASN A 162 10.77 15.46 -6.39
C ASN A 162 11.13 15.11 -7.85
N HIS A 163 12.23 14.39 -8.05
CA HIS A 163 12.64 13.93 -9.38
C HIS A 163 11.59 13.01 -10.02
N HIS A 164 10.80 12.29 -9.23
CA HIS A 164 9.82 11.30 -9.69
C HIS A 164 8.36 11.81 -9.67
N GLN A 165 8.12 13.11 -9.48
CA GLN A 165 6.75 13.66 -9.41
C GLN A 165 5.91 13.39 -10.66
N ILE A 166 6.54 13.34 -11.84
CA ILE A 166 5.83 13.01 -13.09
C ILE A 166 5.27 11.59 -13.02
N LEU A 167 6.13 10.61 -12.69
CA LEU A 167 5.71 9.21 -12.51
C LEU A 167 4.58 9.09 -11.46
N TYR A 168 4.72 9.75 -10.32
CA TYR A 168 3.69 9.70 -9.28
C TYR A 168 2.37 10.31 -9.75
N SER A 169 2.43 11.42 -10.48
CA SER A 169 1.25 12.08 -11.06
C SER A 169 0.54 11.18 -12.07
N GLU A 170 1.29 10.49 -12.94
CA GLU A 170 0.75 9.52 -13.89
C GLU A 170 0.06 8.35 -13.18
N MET A 171 0.69 7.79 -12.14
CA MET A 171 0.10 6.71 -11.33
C MET A 171 -1.21 7.16 -10.66
N ILE A 172 -1.24 8.37 -10.11
CA ILE A 172 -2.44 8.95 -9.48
C ILE A 172 -3.55 9.15 -10.52
N GLN A 173 -3.23 9.70 -11.68
CA GLN A 173 -4.20 9.90 -12.77
C GLN A 173 -4.76 8.56 -13.27
N GLN A 174 -3.90 7.57 -13.47
CA GLN A 174 -4.31 6.23 -13.87
C GLN A 174 -5.18 5.56 -12.81
N ALA A 175 -4.85 5.67 -11.52
CA ALA A 175 -5.65 5.11 -10.46
C ALA A 175 -7.04 5.76 -10.37
N ASN A 176 -7.10 7.09 -10.46
CA ASN A 176 -8.35 7.85 -10.44
C ASN A 176 -9.26 7.57 -11.65
N SER A 177 -8.69 7.21 -12.81
CA SER A 177 -9.48 6.84 -13.99
C SER A 177 -10.02 5.40 -13.95
N LEU A 178 -9.36 4.50 -13.21
CA LEU A 178 -9.70 3.08 -13.13
C LEU A 178 -10.56 2.69 -11.92
N PHE A 179 -10.75 3.60 -10.96
CA PHE A 179 -11.38 3.27 -9.68
C PHE A 179 -12.29 4.40 -9.19
N THR A 180 -13.48 4.47 -9.77
CA THR A 180 -14.53 5.38 -9.34
C THR A 180 -15.14 4.95 -8.00
N PHE A 181 -15.87 5.86 -7.33
CA PHE A 181 -16.58 5.54 -6.08
C PHE A 181 -17.59 4.40 -6.24
N ALA A 182 -18.33 4.39 -7.36
CA ALA A 182 -19.27 3.32 -7.67
C ALA A 182 -18.56 1.97 -7.86
N GLU A 183 -17.39 1.96 -8.52
CA GLU A 183 -16.59 0.75 -8.67
C GLU A 183 -16.00 0.28 -7.34
N ALA A 184 -15.49 1.21 -6.52
CA ALA A 184 -14.98 0.92 -5.19
C ALA A 184 -16.05 0.27 -4.32
N GLN A 185 -17.26 0.84 -4.30
CA GLN A 185 -18.40 0.24 -3.60
C GLN A 185 -18.75 -1.16 -4.11
N LYS A 186 -18.63 -1.44 -5.41
CA LYS A 186 -18.88 -2.79 -5.95
C LYS A 186 -17.79 -3.79 -5.54
N LYS A 187 -16.54 -3.34 -5.51
CA LYS A 187 -15.36 -4.19 -5.34
C LYS A 187 -14.85 -4.26 -3.90
N VAL A 188 -15.36 -3.49 -2.97
CA VAL A 188 -14.96 -3.56 -1.55
C VAL A 188 -16.20 -3.92 -0.75
N ASN A 189 -16.14 -5.02 0.01
CA ASN A 189 -17.29 -5.49 0.80
C ASN A 189 -17.80 -4.44 1.81
N ASN A 190 -16.90 -3.63 2.35
CA ASN A 190 -17.26 -2.61 3.33
C ASN A 190 -17.72 -1.34 2.59
N LYS A 191 -19.01 -1.02 2.76
CA LYS A 191 -19.57 0.25 2.32
C LYS A 191 -19.13 1.31 3.31
N VAL A 192 -18.30 2.23 2.83
CA VAL A 192 -17.74 3.35 3.59
C VAL A 192 -18.07 4.66 2.87
N ASP A 193 -17.87 5.77 3.55
CA ASP A 193 -18.20 7.10 3.04
C ASP A 193 -17.16 7.60 2.03
N SER A 194 -15.94 7.08 2.05
CA SER A 194 -14.91 7.34 1.05
C SER A 194 -13.90 6.21 0.92
N TYR A 195 -13.13 6.24 -0.17
CA TYR A 195 -11.98 5.35 -0.37
C TYR A 195 -10.74 6.17 -0.69
N GLN A 196 -9.59 5.72 -0.20
CA GLN A 196 -8.30 6.31 -0.56
C GLN A 196 -7.33 5.23 -1.01
N LEU A 197 -6.69 5.44 -2.16
CA LEU A 197 -5.66 4.56 -2.70
C LEU A 197 -4.30 5.12 -2.32
N VAL A 198 -3.48 4.28 -1.69
CA VAL A 198 -2.12 4.59 -1.32
C VAL A 198 -1.19 3.83 -2.25
N LEU A 199 -0.54 4.56 -3.13
CA LEU A 199 0.24 4.04 -4.24
C LEU A 199 1.73 4.11 -3.94
N SER A 200 2.48 3.15 -4.50
CA SER A 200 3.94 3.18 -4.59
C SER A 200 4.42 2.44 -5.84
N PRO A 201 5.42 2.93 -6.59
CA PRO A 201 6.03 2.15 -7.67
C PRO A 201 6.74 0.88 -7.15
N LEU A 202 7.01 0.80 -5.85
CA LEU A 202 7.70 -0.32 -5.18
C LEU A 202 6.75 -1.40 -4.67
N THR A 203 5.43 -1.15 -4.67
CA THR A 203 4.46 -2.12 -4.18
C THR A 203 4.43 -3.37 -5.06
N LYS A 204 4.72 -4.53 -4.45
CA LYS A 204 4.52 -5.86 -5.07
C LYS A 204 3.72 -6.79 -4.17
N ALA A 205 4.31 -7.35 -3.11
CA ALA A 205 3.59 -8.31 -2.24
C ALA A 205 2.51 -7.64 -1.40
N TYR A 206 2.76 -6.43 -0.91
CA TYR A 206 1.82 -5.76 -0.02
C TYR A 206 0.59 -5.30 -0.81
N ALA A 207 -0.54 -5.90 -0.49
CA ALA A 207 -1.83 -5.44 -0.94
C ALA A 207 -2.82 -5.69 0.17
N GLY A 208 -3.75 -4.78 0.36
CA GLY A 208 -4.69 -4.90 1.46
C GLY A 208 -5.57 -3.69 1.60
N THR A 209 -6.42 -3.77 2.61
CA THR A 209 -7.37 -2.71 2.95
C THR A 209 -7.38 -2.48 4.46
N MET A 210 -7.57 -1.23 4.85
CA MET A 210 -7.67 -0.79 6.23
C MET A 210 -8.89 0.11 6.34
N GLU A 211 -9.88 -0.32 7.12
CA GLU A 211 -11.02 0.53 7.42
C GLU A 211 -10.76 1.35 8.67
N ILE A 212 -11.12 2.62 8.60
CA ILE A 212 -11.01 3.58 9.70
C ILE A 212 -12.41 4.11 9.98
N LYS A 213 -13.00 3.63 11.09
CA LYS A 213 -14.35 4.02 11.51
C LYS A 213 -14.31 5.19 12.47
N GLY A 214 -15.11 6.19 12.17
CA GLY A 214 -15.50 7.26 13.07
C GLY A 214 -16.96 7.22 13.44
N HIS A 215 -17.38 8.18 14.27
CA HIS A 215 -18.76 8.26 14.74
C HIS A 215 -19.77 8.52 13.62
N ALA A 216 -19.44 9.42 12.68
CA ALA A 216 -20.33 9.87 11.60
C ALA A 216 -19.71 9.73 10.20
N TYR A 217 -18.55 9.06 10.12
CA TYR A 217 -17.79 8.91 8.88
C TYR A 217 -16.88 7.71 8.97
N SER A 218 -16.75 6.98 7.87
CA SER A 218 -15.89 5.82 7.70
C SER A 218 -15.17 5.93 6.36
N GLU A 219 -13.91 5.51 6.32
CA GLU A 219 -13.18 5.39 5.06
C GLU A 219 -12.42 4.07 5.01
N CYS A 220 -12.18 3.57 3.80
CA CYS A 220 -11.31 2.42 3.60
C CYS A 220 -10.10 2.83 2.77
N ILE A 221 -8.93 2.65 3.38
CA ILE A 221 -7.62 2.84 2.79
C ILE A 221 -7.28 1.57 2.03
N ILE A 222 -6.94 1.71 0.76
CA ILE A 222 -6.65 0.62 -0.16
C ILE A 222 -5.17 0.73 -0.53
N PHE A 223 -4.46 -0.38 -0.37
CA PHE A 223 -3.08 -0.55 -0.82
C PHE A 223 -3.13 -1.48 -2.03
N PRO A 224 -3.23 -0.93 -3.26
CA PRO A 224 -3.41 -1.72 -4.46
C PRO A 224 -2.11 -2.23 -5.07
N ARG A 225 -2.24 -3.27 -5.87
CA ARG A 225 -1.37 -3.59 -7.00
C ARG A 225 -2.02 -3.06 -8.27
N LEU A 226 -1.36 -2.11 -8.94
CA LEU A 226 -1.81 -1.58 -10.22
C LEU A 226 -1.37 -2.50 -11.36
N SER A 227 -2.25 -2.70 -12.33
CA SER A 227 -1.95 -3.38 -13.59
C SER A 227 -2.68 -2.69 -14.74
N ALA A 228 -2.23 -2.94 -15.97
CA ALA A 228 -2.93 -2.46 -17.17
C ALA A 228 -4.38 -2.96 -17.27
N LYS A 229 -4.72 -4.06 -16.59
CA LYS A 229 -6.07 -4.67 -16.55
C LYS A 229 -6.94 -4.13 -15.41
N GLY A 230 -6.42 -3.18 -14.63
CA GLY A 230 -7.12 -2.58 -13.50
C GLY A 230 -6.38 -2.75 -12.17
N ILE A 231 -7.07 -2.34 -11.11
CA ILE A 231 -6.58 -2.37 -9.73
C ILE A 231 -6.88 -3.72 -9.10
N SER A 232 -5.85 -4.37 -8.55
CA SER A 232 -5.99 -5.59 -7.75
C SER A 232 -5.54 -5.33 -6.31
N TYR A 233 -6.16 -5.98 -5.33
CA TYR A 233 -5.73 -5.93 -3.93
C TYR A 233 -6.04 -7.27 -3.27
N ALA A 234 -5.23 -7.67 -2.29
CA ALA A 234 -5.48 -8.90 -1.57
C ALA A 234 -6.58 -8.66 -0.52
N MET A 235 -7.64 -9.45 -0.58
CA MET A 235 -8.67 -9.52 0.46
C MET A 235 -8.67 -10.91 1.07
N ASN A 236 -8.55 -10.97 2.41
CA ASN A 236 -8.52 -12.15 3.28
C ASN A 236 -7.27 -13.08 3.18
N GLY A 237 -6.50 -13.12 4.28
CA GLY A 237 -6.63 -14.25 5.22
C GLY A 237 -6.15 -15.64 4.82
N THR A 238 -5.47 -15.84 3.69
CA THR A 238 -4.61 -17.01 3.55
C THR A 238 -3.17 -16.57 3.70
N ALA A 239 -2.54 -17.04 4.78
CA ALA A 239 -1.12 -17.29 4.76
C ALA A 239 -0.82 -17.91 3.39
N THR A 240 0.05 -17.27 2.61
CA THR A 240 0.63 -17.88 1.43
C THR A 240 1.04 -19.27 1.82
N GLY A 241 0.34 -20.25 1.25
CA GLY A 241 0.57 -21.66 1.48
C GLY A 241 2.04 -21.95 1.26
N ARG A 242 2.56 -22.82 2.13
CA ARG A 242 3.57 -23.79 1.72
C ARG A 242 3.27 -24.22 0.28
N GLN A 243 4.15 -23.89 -0.65
CA GLN A 243 4.46 -24.88 -1.66
C GLN A 243 5.24 -25.96 -0.92
N SER A 244 4.60 -27.12 -0.78
CA SER A 244 5.27 -28.39 -0.56
C SER A 244 6.38 -28.53 -1.60
N VAL A 245 7.62 -28.58 -1.11
CA VAL A 245 8.70 -29.23 -1.83
C VAL A 245 8.43 -30.73 -1.64
N GLU A 246 8.08 -31.40 -2.73
CA GLU A 246 8.42 -32.82 -2.88
C GLU A 246 9.94 -32.97 -2.91
#